data_AF-A0A820NLH2-F1
#
_entry.id   AF-A0A820NLH2-F1
#
_cell.length_a   1.000
_cell.length_b   1.000
_cell.length_c   1.000
_cell.angle_alpha   90.00
_cell.angle_beta   90.00
_cell.angle_gamma   90.00
#
_symmetry.space_group_name_H-M   'P 1'
#
loop_
_entity.id
_entity.type
_entity.pdbx_description
1 polymer ?
#
loop_
_entity_poly.entity_id
_entity_poly.type
_entity_poly.pdbx_seq_one_letter_code
_entity_poly.pdbx_strand_id
1 'polypeptide(L)'
;MLQSLFRKIEELKNELINQELFNSDTQEFSKNRDEFYRKLNEKFFILNQAKILIHFNMQNDIRKIEQECLESLETKIKTICSSVDKLLTKFSQENILTRVEYDHFNLYYCNLISIRQEIKVHIEKIEEVIFDKIQMWECSIKKESTVQDVTMNLKTMKRVSNNIPSFKIKINERIDEMLKSY
;
A
#
# COMPACT_ATOMS: atom_id res chain seq x y z
N MET A 1 25.27 26.85 15.02
CA MET A 1 24.52 25.71 15.61
C MET A 1 23.13 25.55 14.98
N LEU A 2 22.34 26.61 14.81
CA LEU A 2 21.03 26.54 14.12
C LEU A 2 21.14 26.27 12.60
N GLN A 3 22.08 26.94 11.91
CA GLN A 3 22.34 26.69 10.48
C GLN A 3 22.74 25.23 10.17
N SER A 4 23.58 24.62 11.01
CA SER A 4 23.96 23.21 10.85
C SER A 4 22.78 22.26 11.06
N LEU A 5 21.81 22.64 11.89
CA LEU A 5 20.61 21.85 12.12
C LEU A 5 19.65 21.93 10.92
N PHE A 6 19.54 23.10 10.28
CA PHE A 6 18.79 23.22 9.02
C PHE A 6 19.37 22.43 7.89
N ARG A 7 20.70 22.45 7.73
CA ARG A 7 21.34 21.67 6.69
C ARG A 7 20.99 20.20 6.82
N LYS A 8 20.93 19.68 8.06
CA LYS A 8 20.47 18.31 8.34
C LYS A 8 19.00 18.08 8.01
N ILE A 9 18.12 19.06 8.20
CA ILE A 9 16.70 18.96 7.82
C ILE A 9 16.56 18.93 6.29
N GLU A 10 17.31 19.74 5.56
CA GLU A 10 17.33 19.72 4.09
C GLU A 10 17.96 18.43 3.54
N GLU A 11 19.02 17.93 4.16
CA GLU A 11 19.59 16.61 3.87
C GLU A 11 18.53 15.52 4.07
N LEU A 12 17.81 15.54 5.20
CA LEU A 12 16.73 14.60 5.50
C LEU A 12 15.58 14.68 4.50
N LYS A 13 15.19 15.89 4.09
CA LYS A 13 14.21 16.12 3.02
C LYS A 13 14.63 15.42 1.74
N ASN A 14 15.86 15.68 1.29
CA ASN A 14 16.39 15.10 0.06
C ASN A 14 16.46 13.57 0.14
N GLU A 15 16.85 13.02 1.29
CA GLU A 15 16.82 11.57 1.51
C GLU A 15 15.40 11.01 1.38
N LEU A 16 14.42 11.61 2.07
CA LEU A 16 13.03 11.14 2.05
C LEU A 16 12.40 11.21 0.65
N ILE A 17 12.63 12.32 -0.06
CA ILE A 17 12.10 12.52 -1.42
C ILE A 17 12.74 11.53 -2.41
N ASN A 18 14.05 11.28 -2.29
CA ASN A 18 14.75 10.39 -3.22
C ASN A 18 14.72 8.91 -2.80
N GLN A 19 14.17 8.58 -1.63
CA GLN A 19 14.11 7.21 -1.14
C GLN A 19 13.22 6.34 -2.03
N GLU A 20 13.81 5.37 -2.73
CA GLU A 20 13.05 4.35 -3.44
C GLU A 20 12.44 3.34 -2.46
N LEU A 21 11.15 3.03 -2.65
CA LEU A 21 10.45 2.04 -1.83
C LEU A 21 10.75 0.60 -2.28
N PHE A 22 11.16 0.41 -3.54
CA PHE A 22 11.60 -0.87 -4.07
C PHE A 22 13.12 -0.86 -4.24
N ASN A 23 13.81 -1.53 -3.33
CA ASN A 23 15.26 -1.61 -3.28
C ASN A 23 15.69 -2.99 -2.75
N SER A 24 17.00 -3.19 -2.57
CA SER A 24 17.55 -4.47 -2.10
C SER A 24 16.95 -4.98 -0.78
N ASP A 25 16.54 -4.07 0.11
CA ASP A 25 16.01 -4.43 1.43
C ASP A 25 14.52 -4.84 1.36
N THR A 26 13.79 -4.36 0.34
CA THR A 26 12.33 -4.52 0.25
C THR A 26 11.86 -5.57 -0.76
N GLN A 27 12.80 -6.19 -1.50
CA GLN A 27 12.50 -7.14 -2.57
C GLN A 27 12.14 -8.55 -2.09
N GLU A 28 12.80 -9.10 -1.07
CA GLU A 28 12.68 -10.55 -0.76
C GLU A 28 12.43 -10.88 0.71
N PHE A 29 13.02 -10.13 1.65
CA PHE A 29 13.04 -10.53 3.06
C PHE A 29 12.09 -9.67 3.92
N SER A 30 11.16 -10.32 4.65
CA SER A 30 10.21 -9.62 5.52
C SER A 30 10.90 -8.77 6.58
N LYS A 31 11.90 -9.32 7.28
CA LYS A 31 12.61 -8.60 8.34
C LYS A 31 13.33 -7.34 7.85
N ASN A 32 14.02 -7.42 6.70
CA ASN A 32 14.73 -6.26 6.14
C ASN A 32 13.74 -5.22 5.62
N ARG A 33 12.64 -5.66 5.00
CA ARG A 33 11.57 -4.80 4.53
C ARG A 33 10.89 -4.04 5.68
N ASP A 34 10.53 -4.74 6.75
CA ASP A 34 9.91 -4.11 7.92
C ASP A 34 10.87 -3.12 8.59
N GLU A 35 12.15 -3.49 8.74
CA GLU A 35 13.17 -2.60 9.29
C GLU A 35 13.41 -1.36 8.43
N PHE A 36 13.38 -1.51 7.10
CA PHE A 36 13.46 -0.40 6.16
C PHE A 36 12.32 0.60 6.40
N TYR A 37 11.07 0.12 6.46
CA TYR A 37 9.92 0.99 6.70
C TYR A 37 9.91 1.60 8.10
N ARG A 38 10.39 0.87 9.12
CA ARG A 38 10.57 1.42 10.47
C ARG A 38 11.54 2.60 10.48
N LYS A 39 12.70 2.46 9.84
CA LYS A 39 13.68 3.55 9.71
C LYS A 39 13.11 4.72 8.91
N LEU A 40 12.33 4.44 7.87
CA LEU A 40 11.62 5.49 7.13
C LEU A 40 10.65 6.25 8.04
N ASN A 41 9.87 5.56 8.87
CA ASN A 41 8.98 6.19 9.86
C ASN A 41 9.75 7.03 10.89
N GLU A 42 10.90 6.56 11.36
CA GLU A 42 11.76 7.33 12.27
C GLU A 42 12.24 8.64 11.64
N LYS A 43 12.59 8.63 10.35
CA LYS A 43 12.95 9.86 9.61
C LYS A 43 11.78 10.85 9.55
N PHE A 44 10.56 10.38 9.28
CA PHE A 44 9.35 11.22 9.34
C PHE A 44 9.09 11.76 10.75
N PHE A 45 9.32 10.94 11.78
CA PHE A 45 9.19 11.38 13.17
C PHE A 45 10.18 12.50 13.50
N ILE A 46 11.45 12.38 13.10
CA ILE A 46 12.46 13.43 13.28
C ILE A 46 12.02 14.73 12.60
N LEU A 47 11.53 14.65 11.36
CA LEU A 47 11.05 15.81 10.62
C LEU A 47 9.83 16.47 11.29
N ASN A 48 8.91 15.66 11.80
CA ASN A 48 7.75 16.14 12.56
C ASN A 48 8.19 16.87 13.84
N GLN A 49 9.16 16.32 14.58
CA GLN A 49 9.71 16.96 15.79
C GLN A 49 10.46 18.26 15.47
N ALA A 50 11.09 18.37 14.29
CA ALA A 50 11.78 19.58 13.86
C ALA A 50 10.84 20.79 13.74
N LYS A 51 9.51 20.60 13.66
CA LYS A 51 8.54 21.72 13.69
C LYS A 51 8.63 22.58 14.96
N ILE A 52 9.17 22.05 16.06
CA ILE A 52 9.42 22.87 17.27
C ILE A 52 10.32 24.07 16.96
N LEU A 53 11.14 23.98 15.93
CA LEU A 53 12.11 25.00 15.56
C LEU A 53 11.47 26.24 14.92
N ILE A 54 10.19 26.18 14.54
CA ILE A 54 9.42 27.31 13.99
C ILE A 54 9.39 28.48 14.98
N HIS A 55 9.44 28.19 16.29
CA HIS A 55 9.47 29.20 17.35
C HIS A 55 10.72 30.09 17.34
N PHE A 56 11.78 29.70 16.60
CA PHE A 56 13.00 30.50 16.47
C PHE A 56 12.98 31.47 15.27
N ASN A 57 11.80 31.70 14.67
CA ASN A 57 11.58 32.70 13.62
C ASN A 57 12.49 32.51 12.39
N MET A 58 12.58 31.27 11.94
CA MET A 58 13.57 30.87 10.94
C MET A 58 12.96 30.91 9.53
N GLN A 59 13.78 31.29 8.54
CA GLN A 59 13.33 31.57 7.15
C GLN A 59 12.78 30.35 6.40
N ASN A 60 13.11 29.12 6.82
CA ASN A 60 12.66 27.91 6.14
C ASN A 60 11.39 27.37 6.77
N ASP A 61 10.37 27.17 5.94
CA ASP A 61 9.09 26.59 6.36
C ASP A 61 9.21 25.07 6.53
N ILE A 62 9.52 24.64 7.75
CA ILE A 62 9.64 23.22 8.11
C ILE A 62 8.31 22.47 7.90
N ARG A 63 7.16 23.14 8.04
CA ARG A 63 5.86 22.51 7.77
C ARG A 63 5.73 22.21 6.28
N LYS A 64 6.16 23.13 5.43
CA LYS A 64 6.21 22.91 3.98
C LYS A 64 7.15 21.76 3.61
N ILE A 65 8.33 21.68 4.21
CA ILE A 65 9.27 20.58 3.98
C ILE A 65 8.64 19.23 4.35
N GLU A 66 8.00 19.15 5.52
CA GLU A 66 7.30 17.95 5.96
C GLU A 66 6.17 17.57 4.99
N GLN A 67 5.35 18.53 4.61
CA GLN A 67 4.26 18.33 3.66
C GLN A 67 4.79 17.78 2.32
N GLU A 68 5.84 18.37 1.76
CA GLU A 68 6.47 17.89 0.51
C GLU A 68 6.96 16.44 0.63
N CYS A 69 7.55 16.08 1.78
CA CYS A 69 7.99 14.70 2.04
C CYS A 69 6.82 13.72 2.15
N LEU A 70 5.73 14.13 2.81
CA LEU A 70 4.51 13.32 2.95
C LEU A 70 3.81 13.12 1.61
N GLU A 71 3.66 14.18 0.83
CA GLU A 71 3.08 14.12 -0.52
C GLU A 71 3.90 13.21 -1.46
N SER A 72 5.24 13.26 -1.34
CA SER A 72 6.13 12.35 -2.07
C SER A 72 5.92 10.89 -1.67
N LEU A 73 5.87 10.59 -0.37
CA LEU A 73 5.61 9.24 0.13
C LEU A 73 4.24 8.73 -0.30
N GLU A 74 3.19 9.55 -0.13
CA GLU A 74 1.84 9.22 -0.56
C GLU A 74 1.77 8.91 -2.05
N THR A 75 2.45 9.69 -2.88
CA THR A 75 2.48 9.48 -4.33
C THR A 75 3.10 8.13 -4.66
N LYS A 76 4.22 7.78 -4.03
CA LYS A 76 4.89 6.48 -4.20
C LYS A 76 3.96 5.33 -3.77
N ILE A 77 3.29 5.47 -2.64
CA ILE A 77 2.33 4.46 -2.15
C ILE A 77 1.14 4.32 -3.09
N LYS A 78 0.57 5.42 -3.58
CA LYS A 78 -0.50 5.41 -4.59
C LYS A 78 -0.07 4.67 -5.85
N THR A 79 1.20 4.79 -6.27
CA THR A 79 1.74 4.00 -7.38
C THR A 79 1.75 2.51 -7.08
N ILE A 80 2.20 2.09 -5.89
CA ILE A 80 2.19 0.67 -5.47
C ILE A 80 0.76 0.13 -5.46
N CYS A 81 -0.16 0.86 -4.84
CA CYS A 81 -1.59 0.56 -4.81
C CYS A 81 -2.18 0.37 -6.21
N SER A 82 -1.87 1.29 -7.13
CA SER A 82 -2.34 1.21 -8.52
C SER A 82 -1.79 -0.02 -9.25
N SER A 83 -0.55 -0.42 -8.96
CA SER A 83 0.05 -1.63 -9.54
C SER A 83 -0.61 -2.90 -9.02
N VAL A 84 -0.93 -2.95 -7.72
CA VAL A 84 -1.71 -4.05 -7.12
C VAL A 84 -3.09 -4.15 -7.76
N ASP A 85 -3.81 -3.04 -7.90
CA ASP A 85 -5.16 -3.03 -8.50
C ASP A 85 -5.16 -3.51 -9.97
N LYS A 86 -4.15 -3.09 -10.75
CA LYS A 86 -3.95 -3.56 -12.13
C LYS A 86 -3.76 -5.08 -12.18
N LEU A 87 -2.92 -5.63 -11.30
CA LEU A 87 -2.69 -7.07 -11.23
C LEU A 87 -3.96 -7.81 -10.79
N LEU A 88 -4.69 -7.33 -9.77
CA LEU A 88 -5.97 -7.91 -9.36
C LEU A 88 -7.00 -7.90 -10.49
N THR A 89 -7.05 -6.83 -11.27
CA THR A 89 -7.94 -6.71 -12.44
C THR A 89 -7.53 -7.68 -13.54
N LYS A 90 -6.22 -7.91 -13.74
CA LYS A 90 -5.73 -8.94 -14.66
C LYS A 90 -6.12 -10.34 -14.19
N PHE A 91 -5.99 -10.61 -12.88
CA PHE A 91 -6.27 -11.91 -12.26
C PHE A 91 -7.75 -12.30 -12.32
N SER A 92 -8.64 -11.33 -12.44
CA SER A 92 -10.07 -11.54 -12.58
C SER A 92 -10.49 -11.91 -14.01
N GLN A 93 -9.69 -11.50 -15.01
CA GLN A 93 -9.96 -11.68 -16.43
C GLN A 93 -9.29 -12.91 -17.03
N GLU A 94 -8.08 -13.26 -16.57
CA GLU A 94 -7.28 -14.33 -17.16
C GLU A 94 -7.43 -15.67 -16.43
N ASN A 95 -7.43 -16.77 -17.18
CA ASN A 95 -7.56 -18.13 -16.62
C ASN A 95 -6.25 -18.67 -16.02
N ILE A 96 -5.10 -18.22 -16.50
CA ILE A 96 -3.76 -18.65 -16.08
C ILE A 96 -2.85 -17.43 -16.12
N LEU A 97 -2.12 -17.18 -15.04
CA LEU A 97 -1.14 -16.10 -14.94
C LEU A 97 0.27 -16.66 -14.92
N THR A 98 1.22 -15.84 -15.33
CA THR A 98 2.64 -16.15 -15.30
C THR A 98 3.18 -16.06 -13.87
N ARG A 99 4.22 -16.85 -13.57
CA ARG A 99 4.93 -16.77 -12.30
C ARG A 99 5.42 -15.35 -11.98
N VAL A 100 5.88 -14.63 -13.00
CA VAL A 100 6.38 -13.25 -12.87
C VAL A 100 5.31 -12.31 -12.32
N GLU A 101 4.05 -12.46 -12.73
CA GLU A 101 2.96 -11.61 -12.26
C GLU A 101 2.61 -11.88 -10.80
N TYR A 102 2.74 -13.13 -10.35
CA TYR A 102 2.61 -13.47 -8.94
C TYR A 102 3.73 -12.89 -8.11
N ASP A 103 4.96 -13.01 -8.58
CA ASP A 103 6.12 -12.48 -7.88
C ASP A 103 6.00 -10.95 -7.74
N HIS A 104 5.55 -10.25 -8.79
CA HIS A 104 5.25 -8.81 -8.72
C HIS A 104 4.09 -8.48 -7.77
N PHE A 105 2.97 -9.22 -7.84
CA PHE A 105 1.84 -8.98 -6.93
C PHE A 105 2.28 -9.17 -5.48
N ASN A 106 2.98 -10.26 -5.19
CA ASN A 106 3.46 -10.59 -3.86
C ASN A 106 4.43 -9.52 -3.36
N LEU A 107 5.38 -9.08 -4.20
CA LEU A 107 6.29 -7.98 -3.89
C LEU A 107 5.52 -6.72 -3.49
N TYR A 108 4.60 -6.26 -4.33
CA TYR A 108 3.85 -5.03 -4.07
C TYR A 108 2.96 -5.14 -2.83
N TYR A 109 2.26 -6.26 -2.70
CA TYR A 109 1.36 -6.48 -1.58
C TYR A 109 2.12 -6.57 -0.25
N CYS A 110 3.20 -7.36 -0.18
CA CYS A 110 4.01 -7.46 1.03
C CYS A 110 4.60 -6.11 1.44
N ASN A 111 4.98 -5.26 0.48
CA ASN A 111 5.41 -3.89 0.77
C ASN A 111 4.27 -3.04 1.34
N LEU A 112 3.06 -3.11 0.79
CA LEU A 112 1.90 -2.41 1.37
C LEU A 112 1.61 -2.85 2.81
N ILE A 113 1.73 -4.15 3.13
CA ILE A 113 1.58 -4.65 4.51
C ILE A 113 2.63 -4.01 5.42
N SER A 114 3.91 -4.08 5.03
CA SER A 114 4.99 -3.57 5.88
C SER A 114 4.91 -2.05 6.04
N ILE A 115 4.51 -1.31 5.00
CA ILE A 115 4.24 0.13 5.09
C ILE A 115 3.14 0.39 6.10
N ARG A 116 2.00 -0.31 6.01
CA ARG A 116 0.88 -0.17 6.97
C ARG A 116 1.33 -0.44 8.41
N GLN A 117 2.14 -1.48 8.61
CA GLN A 117 2.56 -1.90 9.94
C GLN A 117 3.54 -0.90 10.57
N GLU A 118 4.48 -0.37 9.79
CA GLU A 118 5.63 0.37 10.32
C GLU A 118 5.52 1.89 10.12
N ILE A 119 4.82 2.37 9.09
CA ILE A 119 4.60 3.80 8.84
C ILE A 119 3.32 4.26 9.54
N LYS A 120 3.48 5.05 10.61
CA LYS A 120 2.36 5.55 11.45
C LYS A 120 1.81 6.90 11.03
N VAL A 121 2.49 7.57 10.10
CA VAL A 121 1.96 8.81 9.51
C VAL A 121 0.66 8.46 8.80
N HIS A 122 -0.39 9.28 8.95
CA HIS A 122 -1.73 8.98 8.44
C HIS A 122 -1.71 8.83 6.92
N ILE A 123 -1.61 7.58 6.46
CA ILE A 123 -1.74 7.21 5.06
C ILE A 123 -3.04 6.42 4.98
N GLU A 124 -4.15 7.15 4.92
CA GLU A 124 -5.52 6.63 5.03
C GLU A 124 -5.89 5.59 3.93
N LYS A 125 -5.02 5.34 2.94
CA LYS A 125 -5.38 4.71 1.66
C LYS A 125 -4.76 3.33 1.37
N ILE A 126 -4.03 2.73 2.30
CA ILE A 126 -3.33 1.46 2.05
C ILE A 126 -4.27 0.24 2.25
N GLU A 127 -5.14 0.29 3.25
CA GLU A 127 -6.05 -0.82 3.58
C GLU A 127 -7.22 -0.95 2.58
N GLU A 128 -7.61 0.17 2.00
CA GLU A 128 -8.72 0.30 1.07
C GLU A 128 -8.51 -0.56 -0.19
N VAL A 129 -7.34 -0.57 -0.82
CA VAL A 129 -7.23 -1.09 -2.20
C VAL A 129 -7.60 -2.58 -2.36
N ILE A 130 -7.20 -3.45 -1.42
CA ILE A 130 -7.51 -4.89 -1.52
C ILE A 130 -8.85 -5.22 -0.89
N PHE A 131 -9.18 -4.62 0.26
CA PHE A 131 -10.47 -4.87 0.90
C PHE A 131 -11.62 -4.21 0.16
N ASP A 132 -11.43 -3.03 -0.42
CA ASP A 132 -12.37 -2.39 -1.32
C ASP A 132 -12.51 -3.20 -2.59
N LYS A 133 -11.45 -3.82 -3.13
CA LYS A 133 -11.62 -4.68 -4.32
C LYS A 133 -12.46 -5.91 -4.00
N ILE A 134 -12.21 -6.54 -2.84
CA ILE A 134 -13.05 -7.64 -2.34
C ILE A 134 -14.48 -7.14 -2.16
N GLN A 135 -14.69 -6.05 -1.42
CA GLN A 135 -15.99 -5.44 -1.14
C GLN A 135 -16.71 -4.96 -2.41
N MET A 136 -15.98 -4.51 -3.43
CA MET A 136 -16.52 -4.15 -4.73
C MET A 136 -17.09 -5.38 -5.43
N TRP A 137 -16.37 -6.52 -5.42
CA TRP A 137 -16.93 -7.77 -5.92
C TRP A 137 -18.15 -8.21 -5.11
N GLU A 138 -18.15 -8.03 -3.78
CA GLU A 138 -19.32 -8.30 -2.94
C GLU A 138 -20.51 -7.41 -3.30
N CYS A 139 -20.27 -6.12 -3.51
CA CYS A 139 -21.30 -5.16 -3.89
C CYS A 139 -21.84 -5.44 -5.29
N SER A 140 -20.99 -5.83 -6.24
CA SER A 140 -21.42 -6.25 -7.57
C SER A 140 -22.37 -7.45 -7.46
N ILE A 141 -21.99 -8.50 -6.73
CA ILE A 141 -22.82 -9.69 -6.55
C ILE A 141 -24.18 -9.36 -5.93
N LYS A 142 -24.21 -8.54 -4.88
CA LYS A 142 -25.46 -8.14 -4.21
C LYS A 142 -26.39 -7.27 -5.07
N LYS A 143 -25.87 -6.62 -6.12
CA LYS A 143 -26.64 -5.77 -7.03
C LYS A 143 -27.17 -6.52 -8.24
N GLU A 144 -26.64 -7.71 -8.53
CA GLU A 144 -27.11 -8.53 -9.65
C GLU A 144 -28.46 -9.18 -9.31
N SER A 145 -29.40 -9.08 -10.24
CA SER A 145 -30.75 -9.65 -10.10
C SER A 145 -30.87 -11.06 -10.69
N THR A 146 -29.87 -11.51 -11.46
CA THR A 146 -29.88 -12.83 -12.09
C THR A 146 -28.87 -13.78 -11.45
N VAL A 147 -29.27 -15.04 -11.31
CA VAL A 147 -28.39 -16.12 -10.81
C VAL A 147 -27.17 -16.32 -11.72
N GLN A 148 -27.30 -16.02 -13.02
CA GLN A 148 -26.21 -16.13 -13.98
C GLN A 148 -25.11 -15.09 -13.74
N ASP A 149 -25.48 -13.84 -13.48
CA ASP A 149 -24.53 -12.76 -13.21
C ASP A 149 -23.86 -12.93 -11.83
N VAL A 150 -24.63 -13.37 -10.82
CA VAL A 150 -24.10 -13.79 -9.51
C VAL A 150 -23.06 -14.92 -9.69
N THR A 151 -23.38 -15.95 -10.47
CA THR A 151 -22.48 -17.08 -10.72
C THR A 151 -21.20 -16.64 -11.45
N MET A 152 -21.31 -15.70 -12.40
CA MET A 152 -20.15 -15.17 -13.13
C MET A 152 -19.21 -14.41 -12.21
N ASN A 153 -19.74 -13.58 -11.32
CA ASN A 153 -18.95 -12.85 -10.33
C ASN A 153 -18.32 -13.77 -9.28
N LEU A 154 -19.02 -14.80 -8.80
CA LEU A 154 -18.45 -15.81 -7.90
C LEU A 154 -17.33 -16.62 -8.56
N LYS A 155 -17.45 -16.95 -9.85
CA LYS A 155 -16.36 -17.58 -10.63
C LYS A 155 -15.15 -16.66 -10.71
N THR A 156 -15.35 -15.36 -10.91
CA THR A 156 -14.29 -14.36 -10.91
C THR A 156 -13.57 -14.28 -9.56
N MET A 157 -14.30 -14.22 -8.45
CA MET A 157 -13.71 -14.27 -7.11
C MET A 157 -12.92 -15.56 -6.89
N LYS A 158 -13.44 -16.71 -7.35
CA LYS A 158 -12.76 -18.00 -7.23
C LYS A 158 -11.49 -18.07 -8.08
N ARG A 159 -11.47 -17.48 -9.27
CA ARG A 159 -10.26 -17.36 -10.11
C ARG A 159 -9.18 -16.58 -9.37
N VAL A 160 -9.54 -15.40 -8.84
CA VAL A 160 -8.61 -14.59 -8.03
C VAL A 160 -8.11 -15.39 -6.83
N SER A 161 -8.97 -16.11 -6.12
CA SER A 161 -8.56 -16.89 -4.93
C SER A 161 -7.61 -18.05 -5.25
N ASN A 162 -7.78 -18.69 -6.42
CA ASN A 162 -6.86 -19.72 -6.89
C ASN A 162 -5.51 -19.15 -7.30
N ASN A 163 -5.53 -17.92 -7.83
CA ASN A 163 -4.35 -17.24 -8.30
C ASN A 163 -3.59 -16.58 -7.14
N ILE A 164 -4.24 -16.18 -6.04
CA ILE A 164 -3.56 -15.55 -4.90
C ILE A 164 -3.68 -16.40 -3.63
N PRO A 165 -2.80 -17.41 -3.42
CA PRO A 165 -2.91 -18.34 -2.30
C PRO A 165 -3.02 -17.69 -0.92
N SER A 166 -2.32 -16.57 -0.69
CA SER A 166 -2.34 -15.82 0.57
C SER A 166 -3.72 -15.26 0.95
N PHE A 167 -4.62 -15.07 -0.03
CA PHE A 167 -5.99 -14.61 0.19
C PHE A 167 -7.04 -15.67 -0.04
N LYS A 168 -6.63 -16.88 -0.45
CA LYS A 168 -7.54 -17.95 -0.84
C LYS A 168 -8.56 -18.28 0.24
N ILE A 169 -8.13 -18.37 1.50
CA ILE A 169 -9.00 -18.67 2.64
C ILE A 169 -10.06 -17.57 2.78
N LYS A 170 -9.64 -16.31 2.90
CA LYS A 170 -10.54 -15.17 3.11
C LYS A 170 -11.52 -14.97 1.94
N ILE A 171 -11.07 -15.14 0.70
CA ILE A 171 -11.96 -15.04 -0.47
C ILE A 171 -12.96 -16.20 -0.50
N ASN A 172 -12.53 -17.42 -0.12
CA ASN A 172 -13.45 -18.56 -0.05
C ASN A 172 -14.49 -18.39 1.06
N GLU A 173 -14.11 -17.90 2.24
CA GLU A 173 -15.06 -17.59 3.32
C GLU A 173 -16.14 -16.61 2.84
N ARG A 174 -15.76 -15.58 2.08
CA ARG A 174 -16.72 -14.64 1.49
C ARG A 174 -17.61 -15.26 0.43
N ILE A 175 -17.07 -16.12 -0.43
CA ILE A 175 -17.87 -16.90 -1.40
C ILE A 175 -18.91 -17.76 -0.65
N ASP A 176 -18.48 -18.44 0.41
CA ASP A 176 -19.35 -19.31 1.21
C ASP A 176 -20.45 -18.51 1.93
N GLU A 177 -20.14 -17.33 2.46
CA GLU A 177 -21.13 -16.41 3.05
C GLU A 177 -22.19 -15.97 2.04
N MET A 178 -21.79 -15.65 0.81
CA MET A 178 -22.73 -15.26 -0.27
C MET A 178 -23.61 -16.43 -0.72
N LEU A 179 -23.04 -17.62 -0.87
CA LEU A 179 -23.80 -18.81 -1.24
C LEU A 179 -24.82 -19.22 -0.17
N LYS A 180 -24.59 -18.87 1.11
CA LYS A 180 -25.54 -19.10 2.20
C LYS A 180 -26.69 -18.10 2.24
N SER A 181 -26.54 -16.94 1.58
CA SER A 181 -27.51 -15.84 1.61
C SER A 181 -28.38 -15.73 0.35
N TYR A 182 -28.22 -16.69 -0.59
CA TYR A 182 -29.06 -16.93 -1.77
C TYR A 182 -29.70 -18.31 -1.68
#